data_AF-A0A1M4X2B5-F1
#
_entry.id   AF-A0A1M4X2B5-F1
#
_cell.length_a   1.000
_cell.length_b   1.000
_cell.length_c   1.000
_cell.angle_alpha   90.00
_cell.angle_beta   90.00
_cell.angle_gamma   90.00
#
_symmetry.space_group_name_H-M   'P 1'
#
loop_
_entity.id
_entity.type
_entity.pdbx_description
1 polymer ?
#
loop_
_entity_poly.entity_id
_entity_poly.type
_entity_poly.pdbx_seq_one_letter_code
_entity_poly.pdbx_strand_id
1 'polypeptide(L)' 'RKLIYTTNAVEGYHRQIRKVTKTKGAFTSDMALLKLVYLATRNIKKKWTSPLQNWALTVQQLAIKFGDRLPLDLTRNTDE' A
#
# COMPACT_ATOMS: atom_id res chain seq x y z
N ARG A 1 1.96 15.21 -2.77
CA ARG A 1 3.23 14.54 -2.38
C ARG A 1 3.68 13.66 -3.53
N LYS A 2 4.95 13.65 -3.96
CA LYS A 2 5.40 12.76 -5.04
C LYS A 2 5.51 11.32 -4.50
N LEU A 3 4.94 10.36 -5.21
CA LEU A 3 4.77 8.97 -4.76
C LEU A 3 6.11 8.26 -4.43
N ILE A 4 7.16 8.58 -5.18
CA ILE A 4 8.38 7.75 -5.27
C ILE A 4 9.30 7.89 -4.04
N TYR A 5 9.42 9.09 -3.45
CA TYR A 5 10.40 9.35 -2.39
C TYR A 5 9.79 9.56 -1.00
N THR A 6 8.49 9.31 -0.82
CA THR A 6 7.89 9.44 0.51
C THR A 6 8.03 8.15 1.31
N THR A 7 8.84 8.18 2.37
CA THR A 7 8.94 7.09 3.36
C THR A 7 7.68 6.93 4.22
N ASN A 8 6.78 7.93 4.19
CA ASN A 8 5.54 8.00 4.97
C ASN A 8 4.68 6.71 4.94
N ALA A 9 4.59 6.03 3.79
CA ALA A 9 3.77 4.81 3.68
C ALA A 9 4.37 3.64 4.48
N VAL A 10 5.68 3.44 4.32
CA VAL A 10 6.44 2.38 5.01
C VAL A 10 6.56 2.69 6.51
N GLU A 11 6.91 3.93 6.85
CA GLU A 11 6.96 4.40 8.25
C GLU A 11 5.60 4.31 8.93
N GLY A 12 4.52 4.68 8.22
CA GLY A 12 3.15 4.57 8.69
C GLY A 12 2.76 3.13 9.01
N TYR A 13 3.12 2.17 8.15
CA TYR A 13 2.94 0.75 8.40
C TYR A 13 3.74 0.28 9.62
N HIS A 14 5.05 0.57 9.67
CA HIS A 14 5.92 0.18 10.79
C HIS A 14 5.44 0.75 12.13
N ARG A 15 4.90 1.98 12.14
CA ARG A 15 4.32 2.59 13.33
C ARG A 15 3.12 1.81 13.85
N GLN A 16 2.24 1.34 12.96
CA GLN A 16 1.07 0.53 13.36
C GLN A 16 1.49 -0.84 13.91
N ILE A 17 2.47 -1.49 13.27
CA ILE A 17 3.02 -2.76 13.77
C ILE A 17 3.66 -2.60 15.14
N ARG A 18 4.48 -1.56 15.33
CA ARG A 18 5.07 -1.23 16.65
C ARG A 18 4.00 -0.94 17.70
N LYS A 19 2.90 -0.27 17.33
CA LYS A 19 1.78 -0.01 18.26
C LYS A 19 1.10 -1.28 18.75
N VAL A 20 0.98 -2.31 17.91
CA VAL A 20 0.33 -3.59 18.27
C VAL A 20 1.28 -4.52 19.03
N THR A 21 2.57 -4.43 18.76
CA THR A 21 3.59 -5.28 19.38
C THR A 21 4.12 -4.73 20.70
N LYS A 22 4.15 -3.40 20.92
CA LYS A 22 4.71 -2.78 22.14
C LYS A 22 4.07 -3.23 23.46
N THR A 23 2.81 -3.67 23.44
CA THR A 23 2.07 -4.10 24.63
C THR A 23 2.05 -5.62 24.81
N LYS A 24 2.59 -6.38 23.84
CA LYS A 24 2.71 -7.84 23.94
C LYS A 24 4.08 -8.17 24.52
N GLY A 25 4.10 -9.01 25.56
CA GLY A 25 5.33 -9.60 26.10
C GLY A 25 5.92 -10.65 25.16
N ALA A 26 6.69 -11.60 25.70
CA ALA A 26 7.26 -12.68 24.92
C ALA A 26 6.17 -13.52 24.20
N PHE A 27 6.41 -13.85 22.94
CA PHE A 27 5.54 -14.73 22.18
C PHE A 27 5.86 -16.19 22.52
N THR A 28 4.82 -17.02 22.63
CA THR A 28 4.95 -18.46 22.94
C THR A 28 5.39 -19.30 21.74
N SER A 29 5.27 -18.77 20.51
CA SER A 29 5.71 -19.40 19.26
C SER A 29 5.79 -18.37 18.13
N ASP A 30 6.61 -18.64 17.13
CA ASP A 30 6.72 -17.81 15.92
C ASP A 30 5.39 -17.70 15.17
N MET A 31 4.58 -18.76 15.21
CA MET A 31 3.25 -18.77 14.59
C MET A 31 2.28 -17.79 15.28
N ALA A 32 2.40 -17.61 16.59
CA ALA A 32 1.61 -16.62 17.32
C ALA A 32 1.99 -15.18 16.90
N LEU A 33 3.28 -14.91 16.70
CA LEU A 33 3.76 -13.64 16.17
C LEU A 33 3.24 -13.40 14.73
N LEU A 34 3.36 -14.40 13.86
CA LEU A 34 2.90 -14.29 12.48
C LEU A 34 1.40 -14.00 12.39
N LYS A 35 0.58 -14.71 13.18
CA LYS A 35 -0.88 -14.47 13.26
C LYS A 35 -1.19 -13.05 13.72
N LEU A 36 -0.46 -12.52 14.70
CA LEU A 36 -0.64 -11.14 15.17
C LEU A 36 -0.34 -10.12 14.06
N VAL A 37 0.78 -10.28 13.37
CA VAL A 37 1.18 -9.39 12.26
C VAL A 37 0.16 -9.47 11.11
N TYR A 38 -0.33 -10.67 10.80
CA TYR A 38 -1.38 -10.87 9.80
C TYR A 38 -2.67 -10.12 10.16
N LEU A 39 -3.15 -10.27 11.40
CA LEU A 39 -4.35 -9.58 11.87
C LEU A 39 -4.18 -8.06 11.89
N ALA A 40 -3.01 -7.57 12.33
CA ALA A 40 -2.68 -6.15 12.29
C ALA A 40 -2.69 -5.62 10.85
N THR A 41 -2.07 -6.33 9.92
CA THR A 41 -2.03 -5.98 8.50
C THR A 41 -3.43 -5.96 7.89
N ARG A 42 -4.29 -6.93 8.23
CA ARG A 42 -5.69 -6.95 7.78
C ARG A 42 -6.47 -5.73 8.28
N ASN A 43 -6.25 -5.30 9.52
CA ASN A 43 -6.89 -4.11 10.08
C ASN A 43 -6.36 -2.81 9.45
N ILE A 44 -5.07 -2.74 9.13
CA ILE A 44 -4.46 -1.62 8.41
C ILE A 44 -5.05 -1.52 7.00
N LYS A 45 -5.12 -2.65 6.27
CA LYS A 45 -5.67 -2.73 4.91
C LYS A 45 -7.11 -2.20 4.84
N LYS A 46 -7.95 -2.49 5.84
CA LYS A 46 -9.33 -1.96 5.91
C LYS A 46 -9.41 -0.44 5.92
N LYS A 47 -8.37 0.25 6.40
CA LYS A 47 -8.30 1.72 6.48
C LYS A 47 -7.63 2.34 5.24
N TRP A 48 -7.00 1.54 4.39
CA TRP A 48 -6.35 1.99 3.15
C TRP A 48 -7.35 2.06 2.00
N THR A 49 -8.38 2.89 2.17
CA THR A 49 -9.42 3.14 1.17
C THR A 49 -9.25 4.47 0.45
N SER A 50 -8.41 5.37 0.99
CA SER A 50 -8.20 6.69 0.41
C SER A 50 -7.42 6.57 -0.91
N PRO A 51 -7.92 7.17 -2.01
CA PRO A 51 -7.22 7.15 -3.28
C PRO A 51 -5.91 7.95 -3.20
N LEU A 52 -4.91 7.51 -3.95
CA LEU A 52 -3.64 8.20 -4.05
C LEU A 52 -3.83 9.55 -4.75
N GLN A 53 -3.34 10.62 -4.11
CA GLN A 53 -3.41 11.96 -4.69
C GLN A 53 -2.61 12.02 -6.01
N ASN A 54 -3.21 12.58 -7.06
CA ASN A 54 -2.63 12.73 -8.39
C ASN A 54 -2.21 11.40 -9.04
N TRP A 55 -2.91 10.31 -8.71
CA TRP A 55 -2.64 8.98 -9.29
C TRP A 55 -2.73 8.99 -10.82
N ALA A 56 -3.78 9.60 -11.40
CA ALA A 56 -3.97 9.66 -12.86
C ALA A 56 -2.77 10.29 -13.59
N LEU A 57 -2.20 11.39 -13.08
CA LEU A 57 -1.02 12.02 -13.66
C LEU A 57 0.23 11.16 -13.51
N THR A 58 0.40 10.56 -12.32
CA THR A 58 1.56 9.71 -12.02
C THR A 58 1.57 8.47 -12.90
N VAL A 59 0.40 7.86 -13.12
CA VAL A 59 0.21 6.68 -13.96
C VAL A 59 0.52 6.97 -15.43
N GLN A 60 0.10 8.12 -15.95
CA GLN A 60 0.45 8.54 -17.31
C GLN A 60 1.97 8.70 -17.48
N GLN A 61 2.63 9.34 -16.52
CA GLN A 61 4.10 9.45 -16.52
C GLN A 61 4.80 8.09 -16.45
N LEU A 62 4.25 7.15 -15.67
CA LEU A 62 4.77 5.79 -15.58
C LEU A 62 4.56 5.03 -16.89
N ALA A 63 3.40 5.14 -17.53
CA ALA A 63 3.13 4.49 -18.81
C ALA A 63 4.07 5.01 -19.92
N ILE A 64 4.32 6.32 -20.00
CA ILE A 64 5.30 6.88 -20.93
C ILE A 64 6.70 6.32 -20.64
N LYS A 65 7.10 6.23 -19.36
CA LYS A 65 8.43 5.75 -18.97
C LYS A 65 8.62 4.24 -19.16
N PHE A 66 7.55 3.46 -19.03
CA PHE A 66 7.60 2.00 -19.05
C PHE A 66 6.95 1.36 -20.30
N GLY A 67 6.52 2.18 -21.26
CA GLY A 67 5.98 1.76 -22.57
C GLY A 67 4.94 0.65 -22.42
N ASP A 68 5.16 -0.44 -23.14
CA ASP A 68 4.24 -1.58 -23.23
C ASP A 68 4.08 -2.39 -21.93
N ARG A 69 4.90 -2.13 -20.90
CA ARG A 69 4.81 -2.85 -19.61
C ARG A 69 3.62 -2.39 -18.76
N LEU A 70 3.05 -1.23 -19.08
CA LEU A 70 1.89 -0.68 -18.37
C LEU A 70 0.86 -0.21 -19.39
N PRO A 71 0.07 -1.14 -19.98
CA PRO A 71 -0.99 -0.78 -20.90
C PRO A 71 -2.03 0.04 -20.14
N LEU A 72 -2.19 1.31 -20.52
CA LEU A 72 -3.32 2.11 -20.10
C LEU A 72 -4.44 1.88 -21.11
N ASP A 73 -5.56 1.34 -20.65
CA ASP A 73 -6.80 1.31 -21.42
C ASP A 73 -7.33 2.74 -21.53
N LEU A 74 -6.73 3.52 -22.44
CA LEU A 74 -7.13 4.87 -22.81
C LEU A 74 -8.24 4.86 -23.88
N THR A 75 -8.63 3.67 -24.34
CA THR A 75 -9.48 3.43 -25.51
C THR A 75 -10.95 3.16 -25.18
N ARG A 76 -11.37 3.21 -23.91
CA ARG A 76 -12.80 3.20 -23.55
C ARG A 76 -13.46 4.55 -23.87
N ASN A 77 -13.68 4.84 -25.15
CA ASN A 77 -14.74 5.71 -25.65
C ASN A 77 -14.76 5.67 -27.19
N THR A 78 -15.66 4.85 -27.72
CA THR A 78 -16.59 5.04 -28.87
C THR A 78 -16.84 3.69 -29.53
N ASP A 79 -17.68 2.87 -28.91
CA ASP A 79 -18.47 1.83 -29.59
C ASP A 79 -19.92 1.95 -29.07
N GLU A 80 -20.46 3.16 -29.16
CA GLU A 80 -21.89 3.49 -29.28
C GLU A 80 -22.02 4.72 -30.21
#